data_AF-A0A6A4KSM8-F1
#
_entry.id   AF-A0A6A4KSM8-F1
#
_cell.length_a   1.000
_cell.length_b   1.000
_cell.length_c   1.000
_cell.angle_alpha   90.00
_cell.angle_beta   90.00
_cell.angle_gamma   90.00
#
_symmetry.space_group_name_H-M   'P 1'
#
loop_
_entity.id
_entity.type
_entity.pdbx_description
1 polymer ?
#
loop_
_entity_poly.entity_id
_entity_poly.type
_entity_poly.pdbx_seq_one_letter_code
_entity_poly.pdbx_strand_id
1 'polypeptide(L)'
;MGSQGGFGQSKEFLDLVKSIGETRSKAEEDRIVLHEIETLKRRIIEPDTPKRKMKEYIIRLLYVEMLGHDASFGYIHAVKMTHDDTLSLKRTGYLAVTLFLNEDHDLIILIVNTIQKDLKSDNYLVVCAALNAVCRLINEETIPAVLPQVVELLGHAKEAVRKKAVMALHRFFQRSPSSVSHLVSNFRKVWSPGLTSAIPRVWALELKAFTPMPAVAQS
;
A
#
# COMPACT_ATOMS: atom_id res chain seq x y z
N MET A 1 -18.20 -12.37 -33.70
CA MET A 1 -18.39 -11.09 -32.98
C MET A 1 -17.78 -11.25 -31.59
N GLY A 2 -16.82 -10.38 -31.26
CA GLY A 2 -15.91 -10.55 -30.13
C GLY A 2 -16.61 -10.40 -28.77
N SER A 3 -16.35 -11.34 -27.89
CA SER A 3 -16.69 -11.24 -26.47
C SER A 3 -15.76 -10.22 -25.80
N GLN A 4 -16.24 -8.98 -25.69
CA GLN A 4 -15.67 -8.00 -24.76
C GLN A 4 -16.12 -8.35 -23.34
N GLY A 5 -15.17 -8.51 -22.42
CA GLY A 5 -15.48 -8.67 -21.00
C GLY A 5 -14.47 -9.44 -20.15
N GLY A 6 -13.20 -9.58 -20.55
CA GLY A 6 -12.17 -10.17 -19.71
C GLY A 6 -11.31 -9.09 -19.06
N PHE A 7 -11.25 -9.04 -17.73
CA PHE A 7 -10.13 -8.39 -17.04
C PHE A 7 -8.84 -8.85 -17.70
N GLY A 8 -7.97 -7.91 -18.12
CA GLY A 8 -6.72 -8.18 -18.84
C GLY A 8 -5.69 -8.96 -18.01
N GLN A 9 -6.00 -10.22 -17.71
CA GLN A 9 -5.15 -11.15 -16.99
C GLN A 9 -4.18 -11.81 -17.98
N SER A 10 -2.90 -11.80 -17.63
CA SER A 10 -1.84 -12.45 -18.41
C SER A 10 -2.12 -13.95 -18.46
N LYS A 11 -2.27 -14.52 -19.66
CA LYS A 11 -2.46 -15.97 -19.82
C LYS A 11 -1.37 -16.76 -19.09
N GLU A 12 -0.11 -16.34 -19.20
CA GLU A 12 0.98 -17.06 -18.54
C GLU A 12 0.99 -16.89 -17.01
N PHE A 13 0.38 -15.82 -16.45
CA PHE A 13 0.16 -15.78 -15.00
C PHE A 13 -0.92 -16.77 -14.55
N LEU A 14 -2.00 -16.90 -15.32
CA LEU A 14 -3.06 -17.88 -15.04
C LEU A 14 -2.54 -19.31 -15.15
N ASP A 15 -1.73 -19.58 -16.17
CA ASP A 15 -1.10 -20.88 -16.36
C ASP A 15 -0.15 -21.22 -15.20
N LEU A 16 0.61 -20.23 -14.69
CA LEU A 16 1.46 -20.40 -13.50
C LEU A 16 0.64 -20.75 -12.25
N VAL A 17 -0.39 -19.96 -11.94
CA VAL A 17 -1.26 -20.18 -10.76
C VAL A 17 -1.95 -21.55 -10.85
N LYS A 18 -2.42 -21.92 -12.04
CA LYS A 18 -3.01 -23.24 -12.28
C LYS A 18 -1.99 -24.36 -12.05
N SER A 19 -0.79 -24.24 -12.63
CA SER A 19 0.27 -25.25 -12.50
C SER A 19 0.66 -25.47 -11.05
N ILE A 20 0.76 -24.40 -10.25
CA ILE A 20 1.04 -24.46 -8.81
C ILE A 20 -0.15 -25.09 -8.04
N GLY A 21 -1.38 -24.68 -8.35
CA GLY A 21 -2.59 -25.21 -7.69
C GLY A 21 -2.88 -26.69 -7.97
N GLU A 22 -2.33 -27.26 -9.03
CA GLU A 22 -2.47 -28.69 -9.39
C GLU A 22 -1.37 -29.58 -8.80
N THR A 23 -0.38 -29.01 -8.12
CA THR A 23 0.72 -29.78 -7.52
C THR A 23 0.26 -30.65 -6.36
N ARG A 24 0.94 -31.78 -6.15
CA ARG A 24 0.59 -32.75 -5.08
C ARG A 24 1.57 -32.74 -3.92
N SER A 25 2.64 -31.96 -4.01
CA SER A 25 3.67 -31.88 -2.97
C SER A 25 4.37 -30.53 -3.00
N LYS A 26 4.88 -30.11 -1.83
CA LYS A 26 5.65 -28.86 -1.72
C LYS A 26 6.92 -28.87 -2.59
N ALA A 27 7.58 -30.02 -2.74
CA ALA A 27 8.75 -30.15 -3.61
C ALA A 27 8.43 -29.88 -5.10
N GLU A 28 7.23 -30.27 -5.55
CA GLU A 28 6.78 -30.00 -6.92
C GLU A 28 6.44 -28.53 -7.13
N GLU A 29 5.74 -27.92 -6.16
CA GLU A 29 5.48 -26.47 -6.13
C GLU A 29 6.79 -25.69 -6.18
N ASP A 30 7.75 -26.01 -5.31
CA ASP A 30 9.04 -25.33 -5.23
C ASP A 30 9.80 -25.42 -6.56
N ARG A 31 9.77 -26.57 -7.23
CA ARG A 31 10.40 -26.74 -8.55
C ARG A 31 9.79 -25.81 -9.60
N ILE A 32 8.46 -25.66 -9.62
CA ILE A 32 7.77 -24.77 -10.56
C ILE A 32 8.12 -23.30 -10.26
N VAL A 33 8.08 -22.92 -8.98
CA VAL A 33 8.37 -21.54 -8.55
C VAL A 33 9.83 -21.17 -8.86
N LEU A 34 10.79 -22.06 -8.58
CA LEU A 34 12.21 -21.83 -8.89
C LEU A 34 12.44 -21.65 -10.41
N HIS A 35 11.77 -22.44 -11.23
CA HIS A 35 11.84 -22.28 -12.69
C HIS A 35 11.27 -20.93 -13.16
N GLU A 36 10.16 -20.49 -12.57
CA GLU A 36 9.58 -19.18 -12.89
C GLU A 36 10.52 -18.05 -12.44
N ILE A 37 11.17 -18.16 -11.27
CA ILE A 37 12.16 -17.18 -10.79
C ILE A 37 13.30 -17.03 -11.80
N GLU A 38 13.90 -18.13 -12.27
CA GLU A 38 14.97 -18.10 -13.27
C GLU A 38 14.52 -17.47 -14.59
N THR A 39 13.27 -17.74 -14.98
CA THR A 39 12.67 -17.17 -16.19
C THR A 39 12.47 -15.66 -16.03
N LEU A 40 11.93 -15.20 -14.90
CA LEU A 40 11.70 -13.78 -14.63
C LEU A 40 13.01 -13.00 -14.47
N LYS A 41 14.04 -13.58 -13.85
CA LYS A 41 15.39 -12.98 -13.76
C LYS A 41 15.97 -12.64 -15.13
N ARG A 42 15.79 -13.52 -16.12
CA ARG A 42 16.23 -13.27 -17.50
C ARG A 42 15.36 -12.25 -18.22
N ARG A 43 14.04 -12.35 -18.09
CA ARG A 43 13.09 -11.48 -18.81
C ARG A 43 13.08 -10.04 -18.30
N ILE A 44 13.34 -9.81 -17.01
CA ILE A 44 13.23 -8.47 -16.42
C ILE A 44 14.38 -7.54 -16.83
N ILE A 45 15.52 -8.12 -17.23
CA ILE A 45 16.71 -7.39 -17.69
C ILE A 45 16.71 -7.15 -19.19
N GLU A 46 15.75 -7.70 -19.94
CA GLU A 46 15.65 -7.50 -21.39
C GLU A 46 15.42 -6.01 -21.70
N PRO A 47 16.22 -5.43 -22.63
CA PRO A 47 16.03 -4.05 -23.05
C PRO A 47 14.66 -3.89 -23.72
N ASP A 48 14.10 -2.69 -23.63
CA ASP A 48 12.84 -2.31 -24.29
C ASP A 48 11.62 -3.18 -23.91
N THR A 49 11.64 -3.79 -22.73
CA THR A 49 10.49 -4.55 -22.21
C THR A 49 9.25 -3.64 -22.15
N PRO A 50 8.15 -3.98 -22.85
CA PRO A 50 6.93 -3.18 -22.81
C PRO A 50 6.39 -3.05 -21.39
N LYS A 51 5.93 -1.86 -21.01
CA LYS A 51 5.41 -1.59 -19.65
C LYS A 51 4.33 -2.58 -19.21
N ARG A 52 3.48 -3.04 -20.14
CA ARG A 52 2.47 -4.09 -19.89
C ARG A 52 3.10 -5.41 -19.46
N LYS A 53 4.16 -5.86 -20.14
CA LYS A 53 4.87 -7.10 -19.77
C LYS A 53 5.59 -6.94 -18.43
N MET A 54 6.25 -5.81 -18.21
CA MET A 54 6.87 -5.52 -16.92
C MET A 54 5.85 -5.61 -15.77
N LYS A 55 4.63 -5.09 -15.98
CA LYS A 55 3.54 -5.22 -15.01
C LYS A 55 3.19 -6.67 -14.70
N GLU A 56 3.10 -7.50 -15.73
CA GLU A 56 2.81 -8.93 -15.58
C GLU A 56 3.94 -9.63 -14.82
N TYR A 57 5.21 -9.30 -15.09
CA TYR A 57 6.35 -9.84 -14.36
C TYR A 57 6.29 -9.48 -12.87
N ILE A 58 6.01 -8.22 -12.53
CA ILE A 58 5.88 -7.79 -11.13
C ILE A 58 4.73 -8.53 -10.42
N ILE A 59 3.60 -8.77 -11.09
CA ILE A 59 2.48 -9.54 -10.51
C ILE A 59 2.89 -10.99 -10.23
N ARG A 60 3.68 -11.61 -11.10
CA ARG A 60 4.21 -12.96 -10.87
C ARG A 60 5.20 -12.99 -9.72
N LEU A 61 6.11 -12.02 -9.64
CA LEU A 61 7.04 -11.90 -8.51
C LEU A 61 6.31 -11.68 -7.18
N LEU A 62 5.20 -10.93 -7.19
CA LEU A 62 4.32 -10.80 -6.04
C LEU A 62 3.77 -12.15 -5.59
N TYR A 63 3.33 -12.98 -6.55
CA TYR A 63 2.88 -14.34 -6.24
C TYR A 63 3.99 -15.23 -5.69
N VAL A 64 5.20 -15.14 -6.25
CA VAL A 64 6.39 -15.86 -5.77
C VAL A 64 6.72 -15.49 -4.31
N GLU A 65 6.72 -14.20 -3.96
CA GLU A 65 6.93 -13.74 -2.57
C GLU A 65 5.84 -14.22 -1.62
N MET A 66 4.57 -14.23 -2.06
CA MET A 66 3.47 -14.76 -1.25
C MET A 66 3.61 -16.27 -0.96
N LEU A 67 4.32 -17.01 -1.80
CA LEU A 67 4.66 -18.42 -1.59
C LEU A 67 5.93 -18.62 -0.72
N GLY A 68 6.58 -17.52 -0.30
CA GLY A 68 7.74 -17.52 0.57
C GLY A 68 9.10 -17.63 -0.13
N HIS A 69 9.17 -17.35 -1.44
CA HIS A 69 10.41 -17.38 -2.19
C HIS A 69 10.93 -15.97 -2.50
N ASP A 70 12.25 -15.79 -2.44
CA ASP A 70 12.90 -14.49 -2.67
C ASP A 70 12.76 -14.00 -4.12
N ALA A 71 12.19 -12.80 -4.26
CA ALA A 71 12.04 -12.05 -5.49
C ALA A 71 12.66 -10.64 -5.41
N SER A 72 13.60 -10.42 -4.50
CA SER A 72 14.28 -9.13 -4.26
C SER A 72 14.81 -8.45 -5.52
N PHE A 73 15.24 -9.21 -6.53
CA PHE A 73 15.68 -8.69 -7.83
C PHE A 73 14.61 -7.86 -8.56
N GLY A 74 13.33 -8.06 -8.27
CA GLY A 74 12.21 -7.31 -8.85
C GLY A 74 11.84 -6.03 -8.11
N TYR A 75 12.37 -5.80 -6.89
CA TYR A 75 11.89 -4.74 -6.01
C TYR A 75 12.11 -3.35 -6.61
N ILE A 76 13.28 -3.10 -7.17
CA ILE A 76 13.58 -1.83 -7.84
C ILE A 76 12.65 -1.56 -9.03
N HIS A 77 12.20 -2.60 -9.73
CA HIS A 77 11.26 -2.45 -10.84
C HIS A 77 9.85 -2.10 -10.35
N ALA A 78 9.42 -2.66 -9.21
CA ALA A 78 8.19 -2.24 -8.53
C ALA A 78 8.24 -0.77 -8.07
N VAL A 79 9.38 -0.32 -7.53
CA VAL A 79 9.61 1.08 -7.18
C VAL A 79 9.54 1.97 -8.43
N LYS A 80 10.20 1.61 -9.53
CA LYS A 80 10.10 2.37 -10.79
C LYS A 80 8.65 2.50 -11.28
N MET A 81 7.81 1.48 -11.06
CA MET A 81 6.40 1.56 -11.41
C MET A 81 5.59 2.57 -10.58
N THR A 82 5.95 2.84 -9.33
CA THR A 82 5.26 3.87 -8.54
C THR A 82 5.48 5.28 -9.11
N HIS A 83 6.58 5.48 -9.83
CA HIS A 83 6.92 6.75 -10.46
C HIS A 83 6.23 6.95 -11.82
N ASP A 84 5.64 5.90 -12.41
CA ASP A 84 4.98 5.98 -13.71
C ASP A 84 3.66 6.76 -13.62
N ASP A 85 3.37 7.63 -14.59
CA ASP A 85 2.13 8.43 -14.62
C ASP A 85 0.89 7.58 -14.96
N THR A 86 1.08 6.40 -15.54
CA THR A 86 -0.01 5.47 -15.86
C THR A 86 -0.59 4.89 -14.58
N LEU A 87 -1.83 5.26 -14.25
CA LEU A 87 -2.51 4.81 -13.04
C LEU A 87 -2.48 3.28 -12.84
N SER A 88 -2.61 2.51 -13.92
CA SER A 88 -2.63 1.04 -13.84
C SER A 88 -1.27 0.43 -13.46
N LEU A 89 -0.17 1.08 -13.83
CA LEU A 89 1.20 0.70 -13.45
C LEU A 89 1.48 1.18 -12.04
N LYS A 90 1.20 2.46 -11.76
CA LYS A 90 1.36 3.07 -10.44
C LYS A 90 0.66 2.28 -9.34
N ARG A 91 -0.59 1.87 -9.56
CA ARG A 91 -1.34 1.01 -8.61
C ARG A 91 -0.68 -0.35 -8.38
N THR A 92 -0.14 -0.95 -9.44
CA THR A 92 0.56 -2.25 -9.33
C THR A 92 1.88 -2.07 -8.59
N GLY A 93 2.63 -1.01 -8.89
CA GLY A 93 3.83 -0.62 -8.17
C GLY A 93 3.54 -0.42 -6.69
N TYR A 94 2.53 0.38 -6.33
CA TYR A 94 2.16 0.61 -4.93
C TYR A 94 1.76 -0.68 -4.20
N LEU A 95 0.97 -1.55 -4.84
CA LEU A 95 0.64 -2.84 -4.26
C LEU A 95 1.90 -3.69 -4.01
N ALA A 96 2.77 -3.79 -5.02
CA ALA A 96 3.98 -4.59 -4.97
C ALA A 96 4.94 -4.08 -3.89
N VAL A 97 5.25 -2.77 -3.82
CA VAL A 97 6.15 -2.23 -2.80
C VAL A 97 5.61 -2.38 -1.39
N THR A 98 4.28 -2.34 -1.20
CA THR A 98 3.63 -2.54 0.11
C THR A 98 3.75 -3.98 0.61
N LEU A 99 3.95 -4.93 -0.32
CA LEU A 99 4.13 -6.35 -0.01
C LEU A 99 5.60 -6.75 0.08
N PHE A 100 6.45 -6.19 -0.78
CA PHE A 100 7.87 -6.51 -0.87
C PHE A 100 8.72 -5.83 0.21
N LEU A 101 8.41 -4.58 0.54
CA LEU A 101 9.30 -3.75 1.33
C LEU A 101 8.84 -3.66 2.78
N ASN A 102 9.81 -3.83 3.67
CA ASN A 102 9.69 -3.44 5.07
C ASN A 102 10.05 -1.96 5.23
N GLU A 103 9.62 -1.36 6.33
CA GLU A 103 9.82 0.07 6.63
C GLU A 103 11.30 0.48 6.75
N ASP A 104 12.20 -0.48 7.01
CA ASP A 104 13.65 -0.26 7.14
C ASP A 104 14.43 -0.53 5.83
N HIS A 105 13.73 -0.83 4.73
CA HIS A 105 14.41 -1.16 3.47
C HIS A 105 14.97 0.11 2.79
N ASP A 106 16.20 0.06 2.27
CA ASP A 106 16.88 1.21 1.62
C ASP A 106 16.06 1.89 0.50
N LEU A 107 15.20 1.15 -0.20
CA LEU A 107 14.36 1.67 -1.29
C LEU A 107 13.20 2.54 -0.80
N ILE A 108 12.88 2.53 0.50
CA ILE A 108 11.78 3.32 1.08
C ILE A 108 11.98 4.81 0.80
N ILE A 109 13.22 5.31 0.83
CA ILE A 109 13.52 6.72 0.57
C ILE A 109 13.05 7.18 -0.82
N LEU A 110 13.13 6.30 -1.84
CA LEU A 110 12.67 6.59 -3.20
C LEU A 110 11.14 6.66 -3.28
N ILE A 111 10.46 5.87 -2.45
CA ILE A 111 9.00 5.81 -2.41
C ILE A 111 8.43 6.99 -1.61
N VAL A 112 9.06 7.39 -0.51
CA VAL A 112 8.57 8.49 0.34
C VAL A 112 8.44 9.79 -0.45
N ASN A 113 9.41 10.11 -1.30
CA ASN A 113 9.33 11.27 -2.19
C ASN A 113 8.15 11.17 -3.17
N THR A 114 7.93 9.99 -3.73
CA THR A 114 6.81 9.73 -4.64
C THR A 114 5.46 9.79 -3.93
N ILE A 115 5.36 9.26 -2.70
CA ILE A 115 4.17 9.36 -1.86
C ILE A 115 3.82 10.82 -1.61
N GLN A 116 4.78 11.67 -1.22
CA GLN A 116 4.51 13.10 -0.98
C GLN A 116 3.96 13.80 -2.21
N LYS A 117 4.50 13.49 -3.41
CA LYS A 117 3.98 13.98 -4.69
C LYS A 117 2.56 13.47 -4.95
N ASP A 118 2.33 12.18 -4.80
CA ASP A 118 1.08 11.52 -5.15
C ASP A 118 -0.07 11.83 -4.17
N LEU A 119 0.22 12.17 -2.91
CA LEU A 119 -0.76 12.69 -1.95
C LEU A 119 -1.36 14.04 -2.37
N LYS A 120 -0.66 14.81 -3.21
CA LYS A 120 -1.10 16.09 -3.76
C LYS A 120 -1.72 15.96 -5.16
N SER A 121 -1.94 14.74 -5.65
CA SER A 121 -2.48 14.52 -6.99
C SER A 121 -3.98 14.89 -7.06
N ASP A 122 -4.38 15.53 -8.16
CA ASP A 122 -5.80 15.75 -8.47
C ASP A 122 -6.57 14.44 -8.71
N ASN A 123 -5.85 13.37 -9.05
CA ASN A 123 -6.46 12.07 -9.23
C ASN A 123 -6.61 11.37 -7.87
N TYR A 124 -7.82 11.38 -7.33
CA TYR A 124 -8.12 10.74 -6.04
C TYR A 124 -7.74 9.25 -5.97
N LEU A 125 -7.64 8.53 -7.10
CA LEU A 125 -7.19 7.14 -7.13
C LEU A 125 -5.69 6.99 -6.90
N VAL A 126 -4.90 7.98 -7.32
CA VAL A 126 -3.47 8.09 -7.02
C VAL A 126 -3.29 8.40 -5.53
N VAL A 127 -4.02 9.39 -5.01
CA VAL A 127 -4.03 9.74 -3.58
C VAL A 127 -4.40 8.53 -2.71
N CYS A 128 -5.43 7.76 -3.09
CA CYS A 128 -5.81 6.55 -2.37
C CYS A 128 -4.70 5.48 -2.36
N ALA A 129 -3.95 5.33 -3.45
CA ALA A 129 -2.85 4.38 -3.53
C ALA A 129 -1.69 4.80 -2.61
N ALA A 130 -1.33 6.09 -2.63
CA ALA A 130 -0.34 6.67 -1.73
C ALA A 130 -0.74 6.52 -0.26
N LEU A 131 -1.99 6.83 0.10
CA LEU A 131 -2.48 6.67 1.49
C LEU A 131 -2.45 5.21 1.97
N ASN A 132 -2.69 4.22 1.09
CA ASN A 132 -2.53 2.82 1.47
C ASN A 132 -1.07 2.47 1.77
N ALA A 133 -0.14 2.95 0.93
CA ALA A 133 1.29 2.73 1.13
C ALA A 133 1.79 3.40 2.41
N VAL A 134 1.28 4.60 2.73
CA VAL A 134 1.56 5.31 3.98
C VAL A 134 1.28 4.45 5.22
N CYS A 135 0.19 3.70 5.23
CA CYS A 135 -0.18 2.85 6.37
C CYS A 135 0.82 1.70 6.63
N ARG A 136 1.68 1.36 5.66
CA ARG A 136 2.56 0.19 5.73
C ARG A 136 4.04 0.57 5.76
N LEU A 137 4.43 1.55 4.94
CA LEU A 137 5.83 1.84 4.60
C LEU A 137 6.44 3.01 5.38
N ILE A 138 5.61 3.80 6.06
CA ILE A 138 6.07 4.99 6.79
C ILE A 138 6.47 4.60 8.22
N ASN A 139 7.72 4.89 8.55
CA ASN A 139 8.30 4.74 9.89
C ASN A 139 8.25 6.08 10.66
N GLU A 140 8.62 6.06 11.94
CA GLU A 140 8.58 7.24 12.82
C GLU A 140 9.34 8.44 12.27
N GLU A 141 10.49 8.21 11.64
CA GLU A 141 11.36 9.25 11.06
C GLU A 141 10.71 9.94 9.85
N THR A 142 9.90 9.21 9.09
CA THR A 142 9.28 9.70 7.85
C THR A 142 7.86 10.24 8.05
N ILE A 143 7.23 9.99 9.22
CA ILE A 143 5.91 10.56 9.57
C ILE A 143 5.86 12.08 9.36
N PRO A 144 6.81 12.88 9.88
CA PRO A 144 6.74 14.34 9.75
C PRO A 144 6.71 14.83 8.29
N ALA A 145 7.29 14.08 7.36
CA ALA A 145 7.35 14.44 5.95
C ALA A 145 6.00 14.29 5.22
N VAL A 146 5.14 13.39 5.68
CA VAL A 146 3.83 13.10 5.04
C VAL A 146 2.64 13.58 5.86
N LEU A 147 2.83 13.79 7.16
CA LEU A 147 1.77 14.15 8.11
C LEU A 147 0.96 15.39 7.68
N PRO A 148 1.57 16.51 7.25
CA PRO A 148 0.81 17.70 6.86
C PRO A 148 -0.18 17.43 5.73
N GLN A 149 0.26 16.66 4.72
CA GLN A 149 -0.58 16.32 3.56
C GLN A 149 -1.71 15.36 3.96
N VAL A 150 -1.43 14.38 4.83
CA VAL A 150 -2.47 13.46 5.31
C VAL A 150 -3.56 14.20 6.10
N VAL A 151 -3.19 15.20 6.91
CA VAL A 151 -4.16 16.04 7.64
C VAL A 151 -5.02 16.87 6.70
N GLU A 152 -4.43 17.46 5.66
CA GLU A 152 -5.16 18.22 4.64
C GLU A 152 -6.22 17.35 3.92
N LEU A 153 -5.87 16.09 3.64
CA LEU A 153 -6.75 15.13 2.96
C LEU A 153 -7.98 14.70 3.78
N LEU A 154 -8.07 15.04 5.06
CA LEU A 154 -9.30 14.89 5.85
C LEU A 154 -10.45 15.76 5.31
N GLY A 155 -10.13 16.89 4.68
CA GLY A 155 -11.09 17.79 4.04
C GLY A 155 -11.42 17.43 2.59
N HIS A 156 -10.85 16.35 2.05
CA HIS A 156 -10.95 16.04 0.63
C HIS A 156 -12.40 15.73 0.20
N ALA A 157 -12.81 16.16 -1.01
CA ALA A 157 -14.18 16.01 -1.51
C ALA A 157 -14.67 14.54 -1.55
N LYS A 158 -13.78 13.60 -1.90
CA LYS A 158 -14.09 12.16 -1.97
C LYS A 158 -13.99 11.49 -0.60
N GLU A 159 -15.08 10.83 -0.20
CA GLU A 159 -15.17 10.09 1.08
C GLU A 159 -14.11 8.98 1.22
N ALA A 160 -13.83 8.26 0.13
CA ALA A 160 -12.82 7.19 0.13
C ALA A 160 -11.42 7.69 0.53
N VAL A 161 -11.06 8.92 0.12
CA VAL A 161 -9.80 9.57 0.49
C VAL A 161 -9.81 9.92 1.98
N ARG A 162 -10.89 10.55 2.47
CA ARG A 162 -11.03 10.90 3.90
C ARG A 162 -10.91 9.68 4.80
N LYS A 163 -11.62 8.58 4.47
CA LYS A 163 -11.53 7.30 5.21
C LYS A 163 -10.10 6.78 5.30
N LYS A 164 -9.36 6.81 4.19
CA LYS A 164 -7.96 6.37 4.16
C LYS A 164 -7.01 7.32 4.89
N ALA A 165 -7.24 8.62 4.84
CA ALA A 165 -6.48 9.60 5.61
C ALA A 165 -6.63 9.35 7.12
N VAL A 166 -7.84 9.07 7.59
CA VAL A 166 -8.08 8.69 8.99
C VAL A 166 -7.33 7.41 9.36
N MET A 167 -7.33 6.39 8.50
CA MET A 167 -6.55 5.17 8.74
C MET A 167 -5.04 5.42 8.81
N ALA A 168 -4.50 6.29 7.96
CA ALA A 168 -3.09 6.67 7.99
C ALA A 168 -2.74 7.40 9.29
N LEU A 169 -3.58 8.33 9.73
CA LEU A 169 -3.39 9.07 10.99
C LEU A 169 -3.47 8.15 12.21
N HIS A 170 -4.35 7.14 12.18
CA HIS A 170 -4.35 6.08 13.18
C HIS A 170 -2.99 5.42 13.31
N ARG A 171 -2.42 5.05 12.16
CA ARG A 171 -1.18 4.30 12.11
C ARG A 171 -0.04 5.15 12.64
N PHE A 172 -0.02 6.44 12.32
CA PHE A 172 0.95 7.38 12.87
C PHE A 172 0.81 7.51 14.38
N PHE A 173 -0.43 7.59 14.89
CA PHE A 173 -0.68 7.65 16.32
C PHE A 173 -0.18 6.39 17.04
N GLN A 174 -0.41 5.20 16.48
CA GLN A 174 0.10 3.94 17.03
C GLN A 174 1.63 3.85 17.00
N ARG A 175 2.30 4.48 16.03
CA ARG A 175 3.76 4.39 15.86
C ARG A 175 4.51 5.46 16.65
N SER A 176 4.01 6.70 16.64
CA SER A 176 4.61 7.85 17.33
C SER A 176 3.49 8.77 17.88
N PRO A 177 3.00 8.49 19.09
CA PRO A 177 1.94 9.28 19.72
C PRO A 177 2.30 10.76 19.88
N SER A 178 3.58 11.06 20.13
CA SER A 178 4.11 12.42 20.29
C SER A 178 3.88 13.26 19.02
N SER A 179 4.18 12.68 17.85
CA SER A 179 4.05 13.34 16.54
C SER A 179 2.61 13.71 16.17
N VAL A 180 1.61 13.02 16.72
CA VAL A 180 0.18 13.21 16.37
C VAL A 180 -0.62 13.83 17.52
N SER A 181 -0.06 13.92 18.72
CA SER A 181 -0.73 14.39 19.95
C SER A 181 -1.45 15.74 19.78
N HIS A 182 -0.81 16.73 19.14
CA HIS A 182 -1.40 18.04 18.87
C HIS A 182 -2.62 17.97 17.95
N LEU A 183 -2.65 17.00 17.03
CA LEU A 183 -3.75 16.81 16.09
C LEU A 183 -4.96 16.16 16.76
N VAL A 184 -4.80 15.33 17.81
CA VAL A 184 -5.90 14.70 18.59
C VAL A 184 -6.90 15.74 19.11
N SER A 185 -6.41 16.92 19.53
CA SER A 185 -7.26 18.03 19.95
C SER A 185 -8.11 18.62 18.81
N ASN A 186 -7.57 18.65 17.59
CA ASN A 186 -8.24 19.13 16.38
C ASN A 186 -9.17 18.07 15.77
N PHE A 187 -8.81 16.78 15.86
CA PHE A 187 -9.66 15.67 15.46
C PHE A 187 -11.01 15.71 16.17
N ARG A 188 -11.02 16.00 17.49
CA ARG A 188 -12.25 16.14 18.27
C ARG A 188 -13.20 17.20 17.71
N LYS A 189 -12.68 18.28 17.13
CA LYS A 189 -13.51 19.36 16.55
C LYS A 189 -14.08 18.98 15.18
N VAL A 190 -13.29 18.32 14.33
CA VAL A 190 -13.69 17.88 12.98
C VAL A 190 -14.67 16.68 13.01
N TRP A 191 -14.67 15.91 14.10
CA TRP A 191 -15.44 14.67 14.28
C TRP A 191 -16.96 14.85 14.55
N SER A 192 -17.46 16.09 14.63
CA SER A 192 -18.89 16.34 14.86
C SER A 192 -19.74 16.05 13.59
N PRO A 193 -21.03 15.69 13.73
CA PRO A 193 -21.63 14.36 13.58
C PRO A 193 -21.61 13.69 12.19
N GLY A 194 -21.01 14.30 11.16
CA GLY A 194 -21.18 13.89 9.76
C GLY A 194 -20.35 12.68 9.30
N LEU A 195 -19.37 12.24 10.09
CA LEU A 195 -18.46 11.13 9.72
C LEU A 195 -18.76 9.80 10.44
N THR A 196 -19.81 9.76 11.25
CA THR A 196 -20.16 8.64 12.16
C THR A 196 -20.50 7.32 11.45
N SER A 197 -20.80 7.35 10.15
CA SER A 197 -21.02 6.13 9.35
C SER A 197 -19.74 5.45 8.85
N ALA A 198 -18.58 6.11 8.98
CA ALA A 198 -17.35 5.73 8.30
C ALA A 198 -16.29 5.06 9.18
N ILE A 199 -16.56 4.91 10.48
CA ILE A 199 -15.58 4.44 11.46
C ILE A 199 -16.03 3.10 12.05
N PRO A 200 -15.19 2.04 12.03
CA PRO A 200 -15.47 0.81 12.74
C PRO A 200 -15.69 1.10 14.24
N ARG A 201 -16.74 0.52 14.85
CA ARG A 201 -17.11 0.69 16.28
C ARG A 201 -15.94 0.55 17.26
N VAL A 202 -14.86 -0.12 16.86
CA VAL A 202 -13.59 -0.28 17.57
C VAL A 202 -12.99 1.07 18.01
N TRP A 203 -13.05 2.09 17.16
CA TRP A 203 -12.52 3.43 17.47
C TRP A 203 -13.35 4.20 18.48
N ALA A 204 -14.66 3.98 18.54
CA ALA A 204 -15.51 4.60 19.55
C ALA A 204 -15.16 4.10 20.97
N LEU A 205 -14.56 2.92 21.07
CA LEU A 205 -14.09 2.33 22.32
C LEU A 205 -12.65 2.75 22.64
N GLU A 206 -11.74 2.79 21.66
CA GLU A 206 -10.36 3.28 21.88
C GLU A 206 -10.28 4.80 22.14
N LEU A 207 -11.18 5.60 21.54
CA LEU A 207 -11.30 7.03 21.87
C LEU A 207 -11.84 7.28 23.29
N LYS A 208 -12.60 6.33 23.86
CA LYS A 208 -13.00 6.37 25.28
C LYS A 208 -11.85 5.99 26.22
N ALA A 209 -10.93 5.13 25.80
CA ALA A 209 -9.69 4.87 26.54
C ALA A 209 -8.75 6.09 26.55
N PHE A 210 -8.98 7.05 25.65
CA PHE A 210 -8.21 8.29 25.49
C PHE A 210 -8.69 9.47 26.35
N THR A 211 -9.76 9.30 27.14
CA THR A 211 -10.11 10.28 28.18
C THR A 211 -9.28 10.00 29.43
N PRO A 212 -8.49 10.96 29.96
CA PRO A 212 -8.04 10.83 31.34
C PRO A 212 -9.31 10.73 32.21
N MET A 213 -9.38 9.74 33.10
CA MET A 213 -10.46 9.69 34.08
C MET A 213 -10.50 11.05 34.78
N PRO A 214 -11.69 11.66 34.96
CA PRO A 214 -11.78 12.87 35.76
C PRO A 214 -11.15 12.56 37.11
N ALA A 215 -10.14 13.34 37.49
CA ALA A 215 -9.55 13.25 38.81
C ALA A 215 -10.70 13.29 39.80
N VAL A 216 -10.90 12.18 40.51
CA VAL A 216 -11.84 12.11 41.62
C VAL A 216 -11.36 13.21 42.57
N ALA A 217 -12.15 14.28 42.66
CA ALA A 217 -11.94 15.32 43.63
C ALA A 217 -11.92 14.64 45.00
N GLN A 218 -10.73 14.49 45.57
CA GLN A 218 -10.58 14.14 46.96
C GLN A 218 -10.99 15.37 47.76
N SER A 219 -12.19 15.29 48.30
CA SER A 219 -12.72 16.09 49.41
C SER A 219 -11.82 16.00 50.63
#